data_AF-G0ECF2-F1
#
_entry.id   AF-G0ECF2-F1
#
_cell.length_a   1.000
_cell.length_b   1.000
_cell.length_c   1.000
_cell.angle_alpha   90.00
_cell.angle_beta   90.00
_cell.angle_gamma   90.00
#
_symmetry.space_group_name_H-M   'P 1'
#
loop_
_entity.id
_entity.type
_entity.pdbx_description
1 polymer ?
#
loop_
_entity_poly.entity_id
_entity_poly.type
_entity_poly.pdbx_seq_one_letter_code
_entity_poly.pdbx_strand_id
1 'polypeptide(L)'
;MRRTPWNIFFHVLVGLEVCVLSHPDPAMVGRCGVVIDETARTLVLRDKSGKVFRVTKRDAIFEFRVGRVSVIAEGELIVGRVEERLKRLEKGRGLVVRYVLREGRWYTRVEAPGENV
;
A
#
# COMPACT_ATOMS: atom_id res chain seq x y z
N MET A 1 -11.45 -11.41 -6.98
CA MET A 1 -10.30 -11.98 -6.24
C MET A 1 -10.31 -11.50 -4.81
N ARG A 2 -9.88 -12.34 -3.87
CA ARG A 2 -9.67 -11.95 -2.47
C ARG A 2 -8.43 -11.06 -2.36
N ARG A 3 -8.48 -10.00 -1.56
CA ARG A 3 -7.30 -9.18 -1.23
C ARG A 3 -6.30 -10.05 -0.45
N THR A 4 -5.10 -10.20 -0.98
CA THR A 4 -3.96 -10.87 -0.36
C THR A 4 -2.79 -9.90 -0.28
N PRO A 5 -1.81 -10.10 0.62
CA PRO A 5 -0.64 -9.25 0.69
C PRO A 5 0.07 -9.00 -0.65
N TRP A 6 0.04 -9.98 -1.57
CA TRP A 6 0.64 -9.90 -2.89
C TRP A 6 -0.12 -9.01 -3.88
N ASN A 7 -1.46 -9.00 -3.81
CA ASN A 7 -2.28 -8.38 -4.86
C ASN A 7 -2.96 -7.06 -4.44
N ILE A 8 -2.80 -6.61 -3.19
CA ILE A 8 -3.51 -5.42 -2.69
C ILE A 8 -3.29 -4.17 -3.53
N PHE A 9 -2.12 -4.01 -4.14
CA PHE A 9 -1.76 -2.84 -4.96
C PHE A 9 -2.51 -2.78 -6.28
N PHE A 10 -3.19 -3.86 -6.67
CA PHE A 10 -4.02 -3.93 -7.86
C PHE A 10 -5.52 -3.85 -7.54
N HIS A 11 -5.87 -3.64 -6.28
CA HIS A 11 -7.24 -3.48 -5.82
C HIS A 11 -7.55 -2.05 -5.41
N VAL A 12 -8.84 -1.74 -5.30
CA VAL A 12 -9.34 -0.58 -4.55
C VAL A 12 -8.84 -0.70 -3.11
N LEU A 13 -8.22 0.35 -2.59
CA LEU A 13 -7.61 0.37 -1.26
C LEU A 13 -8.58 0.81 -0.16
N VAL A 14 -9.77 1.33 -0.53
CA VAL A 14 -10.84 1.72 0.39
C VAL A 14 -11.20 0.57 1.34
N GLY A 15 -11.34 0.93 2.62
CA GLY A 15 -11.62 0.04 3.75
C GLY A 15 -10.40 -0.61 4.40
N LEU A 16 -9.19 -0.44 3.84
CA LEU A 16 -7.97 -0.92 4.49
C LEU A 16 -7.53 0.04 5.59
N GLU A 17 -7.04 -0.51 6.70
CA GLU A 17 -6.29 0.26 7.69
C GLU A 17 -4.86 0.50 7.17
N VAL A 18 -4.42 1.75 7.26
CA VAL A 18 -3.14 2.24 6.76
C VAL A 18 -2.45 3.10 7.79
N CYS A 19 -1.13 2.95 7.92
CA CYS A 19 -0.25 3.88 8.61
C CYS A 19 0.79 4.45 7.63
N VAL A 20 1.12 5.73 7.79
CA VAL A 20 2.18 6.40 7.02
C VAL A 20 3.50 6.23 7.78
N LEU A 21 4.43 5.46 7.24
CA LEU A 21 5.74 5.21 7.87
C LEU A 21 6.79 6.25 7.48
N SER A 22 6.70 6.78 6.26
CA SER A 22 7.58 7.83 5.75
C SER A 22 6.81 8.71 4.76
N HIS A 23 7.09 10.00 4.74
CA HIS A 23 6.47 10.97 3.84
C HIS A 23 7.32 12.26 3.78
N PRO A 24 7.34 13.01 2.66
CA PRO A 24 8.07 14.27 2.56
C PRO A 24 7.57 15.36 3.52
N ASP A 25 6.26 15.41 3.75
CA ASP A 25 5.65 16.21 4.82
C ASP A 25 5.75 15.45 6.17
N PRO A 26 6.56 15.93 7.13
CA PRO A 26 6.73 15.28 8.44
C PRO A 26 5.44 15.18 9.24
N ALA A 27 4.46 16.08 9.02
CA ALA A 27 3.18 16.03 9.73
C ALA A 27 2.34 14.81 9.35
N MET A 28 2.66 14.14 8.23
CA MET A 28 1.99 12.91 7.82
C MET A 28 2.59 11.65 8.45
N VAL A 29 3.86 11.69 8.85
CA VAL A 29 4.56 10.52 9.40
C VAL A 29 3.92 10.07 10.72
N GLY A 30 3.68 8.77 10.85
CA GLY A 30 3.03 8.16 12.01
C GLY A 30 1.50 8.28 12.03
N ARG A 31 0.89 9.00 11.07
CA ARG A 31 -0.57 9.08 11.00
C ARG A 31 -1.16 7.78 10.48
N CYS A 32 -2.21 7.32 11.14
CA CYS A 32 -2.92 6.09 10.78
C CYS A 32 -4.42 6.33 10.63
N GLY A 33 -5.07 5.51 9.81
CA GLY A 33 -6.51 5.55 9.63
C GLY A 33 -7.02 4.51 8.64
N VAL A 34 -8.35 4.48 8.47
CA VAL A 34 -9.01 3.67 7.45
C VAL A 34 -9.11 4.48 6.16
N VAL A 35 -8.76 3.88 5.02
CA VAL A 35 -8.95 4.51 3.71
C VAL A 35 -10.45 4.63 3.43
N ILE A 36 -10.94 5.86 3.31
CA ILE A 36 -12.35 6.14 2.98
C ILE A 36 -12.54 6.55 1.53
N ASP A 37 -11.50 7.05 0.89
CA ASP A 37 -11.50 7.39 -0.53
C ASP A 37 -10.08 7.23 -1.12
N GLU A 38 -10.02 6.91 -2.40
CA GLU A 38 -8.79 6.73 -3.16
C GLU A 38 -8.89 7.48 -4.49
N THR A 39 -7.92 8.36 -4.74
CA THR A 39 -7.73 8.98 -6.05
C THR A 39 -6.48 8.41 -6.73
N ALA A 40 -6.20 8.84 -7.97
CA ALA A 40 -4.98 8.44 -8.66
C ALA A 40 -3.70 8.82 -7.88
N ARG A 41 -3.70 9.89 -7.08
CA ARG A 41 -2.48 10.39 -6.42
C ARG A 41 -2.55 10.43 -4.90
N THR A 42 -3.73 10.27 -4.32
CA THR A 42 -3.92 10.46 -2.88
C THR A 42 -4.76 9.36 -2.26
N LEU A 43 -4.58 9.16 -0.96
CA LEU A 43 -5.51 8.45 -0.11
C LEU A 43 -6.18 9.45 0.81
N VAL A 44 -7.49 9.29 1.04
CA VAL A 44 -8.21 9.99 2.11
C VAL A 44 -8.42 9.00 3.23
N LEU A 45 -7.91 9.34 4.41
CA LEU A 45 -7.91 8.51 5.59
C LEU A 45 -8.81 9.13 6.67
N ARG A 46 -9.49 8.27 7.42
CA ARG A 46 -10.19 8.64 8.66
C ARG A 46 -9.46 7.99 9.83
N ASP A 47 -8.95 8.80 10.75
CA ASP A 47 -8.30 8.27 11.95
C ASP A 47 -9.32 7.76 12.99
N LYS A 48 -8.82 7.19 14.08
CA LYS A 48 -9.64 6.65 15.17
C LYS A 48 -10.49 7.70 15.89
N SER A 49 -10.12 8.98 15.83
CA SER A 49 -10.90 10.09 16.40
C SER A 49 -12.02 10.56 15.47
N GLY A 50 -12.09 10.03 14.24
CA GLY A 50 -13.04 10.44 13.21
C GLY A 50 -12.55 11.57 12.33
N LYS A 51 -11.35 12.13 12.59
CA LYS A 51 -10.78 13.20 11.77
C LYS A 51 -10.35 12.67 10.41
N VAL A 52 -10.70 13.40 9.36
CA VAL A 52 -10.38 13.08 7.98
C VAL A 52 -9.15 13.86 7.53
N PHE A 53 -8.25 13.19 6.83
CA PHE A 53 -7.07 13.81 6.23
C PHE A 53 -6.70 13.14 4.91
N ARG A 54 -5.93 13.85 4.10
CA ARG A 54 -5.47 13.39 2.79
C ARG A 54 -3.96 13.27 2.81
N VAL A 55 -3.45 12.20 2.21
CA VAL A 55 -2.01 11.92 2.07
C VAL A 55 -1.69 11.62 0.62
N THR A 56 -0.59 12.17 0.11
CA THR A 56 -0.08 11.87 -1.23
C THR A 56 0.59 10.51 -1.25
N LYS A 57 0.38 9.77 -2.35
CA LYS A 57 0.96 8.44 -2.54
C LYS A 57 2.45 8.52 -2.87
N ARG A 58 2.84 9.44 -3.75
CA ARG A 58 4.22 9.62 -4.19
C ARG A 58 5.14 9.94 -3.00
N ASP A 59 6.35 9.38 -3.03
CA ASP A 59 7.41 9.54 -2.03
C ASP A 59 7.03 9.11 -0.60
N ALA A 60 5.89 8.43 -0.45
CA ALA A 60 5.41 7.93 0.82
C ALA A 60 5.73 6.43 0.97
N ILE A 61 5.91 5.98 2.22
CA ILE A 61 5.92 4.56 2.56
C ILE A 61 4.72 4.30 3.46
N PHE A 62 3.89 3.34 3.08
CA PHE A 62 2.68 2.96 3.81
C PHE A 62 2.80 1.55 4.36
N GLU A 63 2.20 1.34 5.53
CA GLU A 63 1.89 0.02 6.07
C GLU A 63 0.39 -0.24 5.91
N PHE A 64 0.02 -1.23 5.10
CA PHE A 64 -1.37 -1.68 4.93
C PHE A 64 -1.64 -2.91 5.78
N ARG A 65 -2.75 -2.90 6.53
CA ARG A 65 -3.23 -4.09 7.24
C ARG A 65 -4.17 -4.92 6.35
N VAL A 66 -3.78 -6.17 6.10
CA VAL A 66 -4.55 -7.12 5.29
C VAL A 66 -4.82 -8.37 6.12
N GLY A 67 -6.01 -8.41 6.74
CA GLY A 67 -6.33 -9.46 7.72
C GLY A 67 -5.40 -9.37 8.94
N ARG A 68 -4.57 -10.41 9.15
CA ARG A 68 -3.60 -10.49 10.26
C ARG A 68 -2.16 -10.14 9.86
N VAL A 69 -1.95 -9.62 8.66
CA VAL A 69 -0.63 -9.35 8.08
C VAL A 69 -0.49 -7.86 7.78
N SER A 70 0.72 -7.32 7.97
CA SER A 70 1.10 -5.98 7.54
C SER A 70 1.87 -6.03 6.22
N VAL A 71 1.61 -5.07 5.35
CA VAL A 71 2.30 -4.95 4.06
C VAL A 71 2.91 -3.57 3.95
N ILE A 72 4.24 -3.50 3.88
CA ILE A 72 4.95 -2.25 3.69
C ILE A 72 5.19 -2.04 2.20
N ALA A 73 4.76 -0.88 1.71
CA ALA A 73 4.87 -0.55 0.30
C ALA A 73 5.24 0.90 0.08
N GLU A 74 6.08 1.12 -0.92
CA GLU A 74 6.28 2.43 -1.51
C GLU A 74 4.98 2.86 -2.20
N GLY A 75 4.60 4.10 -1.97
CA GLY A 75 3.37 4.63 -2.53
C GLY A 75 3.41 4.79 -4.05
N GLU A 76 4.58 4.79 -4.68
CA GLU A 76 4.73 4.72 -6.15
C GLU A 76 4.02 3.49 -6.75
N LEU A 77 3.98 2.37 -6.03
CA LEU A 77 3.29 1.15 -6.46
C LEU A 77 1.78 1.34 -6.58
N ILE A 78 1.21 2.28 -5.84
CA ILE A 78 -0.23 2.57 -5.79
C ILE A 78 -0.62 3.89 -6.45
N VAL A 79 0.34 4.62 -7.03
CA VAL A 79 0.04 5.79 -7.88
C VAL A 79 -0.68 5.32 -9.15
N GLY A 80 -1.78 5.99 -9.50
CA GLY A 80 -2.64 5.69 -10.64
C GLY A 80 -3.99 5.12 -10.22
N ARG A 81 -4.93 5.10 -11.17
CA ARG A 81 -6.22 4.40 -10.99
C ARG A 81 -6.01 2.89 -11.01
N VAL A 82 -6.99 2.11 -10.54
CA VAL A 82 -6.91 0.63 -10.51
C VAL A 82 -6.55 0.06 -11.88
N GLU A 83 -7.15 0.58 -12.94
CA GLU A 83 -6.94 0.13 -14.33
C GLU A 83 -5.51 0.41 -14.80
N GLU A 84 -4.93 1.53 -14.37
CA GLU A 84 -3.54 1.90 -14.70
C GLU A 84 -2.54 1.03 -13.93
N ARG A 85 -2.86 0.69 -12.67
CA ARG A 85 -2.03 -0.18 -11.82
C ARG A 85 -1.98 -1.60 -12.38
N LEU A 86 -3.11 -2.13 -12.86
CA LEU A 86 -3.18 -3.45 -13.50
C LEU A 86 -2.28 -3.57 -14.73
N LYS A 87 -2.24 -2.53 -15.59
CA LYS A 87 -1.36 -2.50 -16.78
C LYS A 87 0.14 -2.55 -16.44
N ARG A 88 0.55 -2.22 -15.21
CA ARG A 88 1.96 -2.28 -14.80
C ARG A 88 2.40 -3.72 -14.49
N LEU A 89 1.47 -4.56 -14.05
CA LEU A 89 1.72 -5.98 -13.81
C LEU A 89 2.11 -6.69 -15.11
N GLU A 90 1.44 -6.35 -16.22
CA GLU A 90 1.69 -6.91 -17.55
C GLU A 90 3.07 -6.55 -18.12
N LYS A 91 3.72 -5.49 -17.60
CA LYS A 91 4.99 -4.97 -18.13
C LYS A 91 6.24 -5.43 -17.37
N GLY A 92 6.12 -6.38 -16.44
CA GLY A 92 7.26 -7.02 -15.77
C GLY A 92 8.14 -6.07 -14.94
N ARG A 93 7.65 -4.89 -14.57
CA ARG A 93 8.42 -3.96 -13.74
C ARG A 93 8.46 -4.49 -12.31
N GLY A 94 9.66 -4.79 -11.82
CA GLY A 94 9.96 -5.20 -10.46
C GLY A 94 9.13 -4.42 -9.42
N LEU A 95 8.11 -5.04 -8.83
CA LEU A 95 7.45 -4.47 -7.65
C LEU A 95 8.30 -4.85 -6.43
N VAL A 96 9.05 -3.89 -5.90
CA VAL A 96 9.70 -4.05 -4.60
C VAL A 96 8.63 -3.87 -3.53
N VAL A 97 7.98 -4.96 -3.15
CA VAL A 97 7.09 -5.02 -1.99
C VAL A 97 7.89 -5.58 -0.83
N ARG A 98 7.98 -4.85 0.29
CA ARG A 98 8.57 -5.39 1.52
C ARG A 98 7.44 -5.92 2.42
N TYR A 99 7.27 -7.24 2.47
CA TYR A 99 6.31 -7.90 3.38
C TYR A 99 6.72 -7.74 4.85
N VAL A 100 5.76 -7.60 5.78
CA VAL A 100 6.07 -7.54 7.23
C VAL A 100 5.10 -8.33 8.13
N LEU A 101 5.74 -9.15 8.98
CA LEU A 101 5.37 -9.73 10.29
C LEU A 101 4.12 -10.62 10.42
N ARG A 102 4.42 -11.90 10.71
CA ARG A 102 3.87 -12.62 11.88
C ARG A 102 5.04 -12.85 12.85
N GLU A 103 4.87 -12.54 14.14
CA GLU A 103 5.75 -13.01 15.24
C GLU A 103 7.25 -12.67 15.11
N GLY A 104 7.60 -11.43 14.83
CA GLY A 104 8.99 -10.94 14.93
C GLY A 104 9.96 -11.39 13.83
N ARG A 105 9.51 -12.10 12.79
CA ARG A 105 10.36 -12.55 11.67
C ARG A 105 10.20 -11.70 10.41
N TRP A 106 11.33 -11.30 9.84
CA TRP A 106 11.44 -10.60 8.56
C TRP A 106 11.56 -11.62 7.42
N TYR A 107 10.81 -11.43 6.33
CA TYR A 107 10.99 -12.20 5.10
C TYR A 107 11.13 -11.23 3.93
N THR A 108 12.26 -11.28 3.22
CA THR A 108 12.44 -10.62 1.94
C THR A 108 12.12 -11.63 0.85
N ARG A 109 11.06 -11.42 0.06
CA ARG A 109 10.90 -12.08 -1.23
C ARG A 109 10.68 -11.04 -2.31
N VAL A 110 11.70 -10.86 -3.14
CA VAL A 110 11.65 -10.05 -4.37
C VAL A 110 11.32 -11.01 -5.49
N GLU A 111 10.09 -11.03 -5.99
CA GLU A 111 9.76 -11.71 -7.24
C GLU A 111 8.70 -10.86 -7.97
N ALA A 112 9.09 -10.34 -9.13
CA ALA A 112 8.19 -9.82 -10.16
C ALA A 112 8.15 -10.83 -11.32
N PRO A 113 7.15 -10.79 -12.22
CA PRO A 113 6.70 -11.97 -12.94
C PRO A 113 7.78 -12.51 -13.88
N GLY A 114 8.22 -13.72 -13.56
CA GLY A 114 9.20 -14.46 -14.33
C GLY A 114 10.06 -15.34 -13.42
N GLU A 115 9.45 -16.28 -12.70
CA GLU A 115 10.12 -17.51 -12.24
C GLU A 115 9.12 -18.45 -11.58
N ASN A 116 8.49 -19.30 -12.40
CA ASN A 116 8.61 -20.75 -12.29
C ASN A 116 8.08 -21.33 -13.60
N VAL A 117 9.01 -21.97 -14.31
CA VAL A 117 8.91 -23.05 -15.31
C VAL A 117 7.50 -23.47 -15.74
#